data_AF-A0A928E248-F1
#
_entry.id   AF-A0A928E248-F1
#
_cell.length_a   1.000
_cell.length_b   1.000
_cell.length_c   1.000
_cell.angle_alpha   90.00
_cell.angle_beta   90.00
_cell.angle_gamma   90.00
#
_symmetry.space_group_name_H-M   'P 1'
#
loop_
_entity.id
_entity.type
_entity.pdbx_description
1 polymer ?
#
loop_
_entity_poly.entity_id
_entity_poly.type
_entity_poly.pdbx_seq_one_letter_code
_entity_poly.pdbx_strand_id
1 'polypeptide(L)'
;MSEKKRYIILFLAFFFLLKVFSCSIVPENDADNDMRCKPVRDEVTITESEVDDFLKLWKEYVLNEYDTKVSDKISLMDGTLEENLPISVKLWFKANCWTAKRFYHVEDRLRAALRTLYLKRHTASILDILKERTNGTNSVEYKNMADMQNKIANIENITEDELKLVQMREKQISDVLN
;
A
#
# COMPACT_ATOMS: atom_id res chain seq x y z
N MET A 1 46.29 13.76 -40.80
CA MET A 1 45.23 12.90 -40.20
C MET A 1 44.28 12.50 -41.32
N SER A 2 44.24 11.21 -41.68
CA SER A 2 43.51 10.72 -42.87
C SER A 2 42.03 11.06 -42.81
N GLU A 3 41.43 11.53 -43.91
CA GLU A 3 40.04 11.98 -43.99
C GLU A 3 39.05 10.94 -43.46
N LYS A 4 39.35 9.65 -43.65
CA LYS A 4 38.56 8.52 -43.10
C LYS A 4 38.43 8.57 -41.58
N LYS A 5 39.46 9.02 -40.85
CA LYS A 5 39.43 9.15 -39.39
C LYS A 5 38.52 10.29 -38.93
N ARG A 6 38.37 11.37 -39.72
CA ARG A 6 37.45 12.48 -39.42
C ARG A 6 36.00 12.04 -39.54
N TYR A 7 35.65 11.28 -40.57
CA TYR A 7 34.28 10.76 -40.75
C TYR A 7 33.87 9.78 -39.66
N ILE A 8 34.79 8.92 -39.20
CA ILE A 8 34.50 7.97 -38.10
C ILE A 8 34.22 8.71 -36.78
N ILE A 9 34.99 9.77 -36.48
CA ILE A 9 34.79 10.57 -35.27
C ILE A 9 33.46 11.33 -35.33
N LEU A 10 33.11 11.90 -36.49
CA LEU A 10 31.83 12.59 -36.68
C LEU A 10 30.65 11.63 -36.55
N PHE A 11 30.77 10.41 -37.08
CA PHE A 11 29.71 9.40 -36.97
C PHE A 11 29.52 8.94 -35.52
N LEU A 12 30.61 8.70 -34.79
CA LEU A 12 30.55 8.35 -33.36
C LEU A 12 29.96 9.49 -32.52
N ALA A 13 30.34 10.74 -32.79
CA ALA A 13 29.79 11.91 -32.10
C ALA A 13 28.29 12.08 -32.38
N PHE A 14 27.85 11.86 -33.62
CA PHE A 14 26.44 11.89 -33.99
C PHE A 14 25.64 10.78 -33.29
N PHE A 15 26.19 9.57 -33.21
CA PHE A 15 25.55 8.47 -32.48
C PHE A 15 25.46 8.74 -30.98
N PHE A 16 26.49 9.37 -30.41
CA PHE A 16 26.51 9.79 -29.00
C PHE A 16 25.47 10.89 -28.74
N LEU A 17 25.38 11.89 -29.63
CA LEU A 17 24.36 12.94 -29.54
C LEU A 17 22.96 12.37 -29.67
N LEU A 18 22.71 11.45 -30.61
CA LEU A 18 21.42 10.75 -30.71
C LEU A 18 21.10 9.96 -29.44
N LYS A 19 22.07 9.26 -28.85
CA LYS A 19 21.90 8.55 -27.57
C LYS A 19 21.55 9.51 -26.43
N VAL A 20 22.22 10.65 -26.34
CA VAL A 20 21.96 11.69 -25.33
C VAL A 20 20.59 12.34 -25.54
N PHE A 21 20.19 12.64 -26.78
CA PHE A 21 18.86 13.20 -27.08
C PHE A 21 17.73 12.18 -26.93
N SER A 22 17.97 10.89 -27.19
CA SER A 22 17.03 9.80 -26.94
C SER A 22 16.94 9.39 -25.47
N CYS A 23 17.93 9.78 -24.67
CA CYS A 23 17.83 9.76 -23.23
C CYS A 23 16.96 10.95 -22.87
N SER A 24 15.64 10.78 -23.00
CA SER A 24 14.66 11.69 -22.46
C SER A 24 15.03 11.94 -21.00
N ILE A 25 15.63 13.11 -20.74
CA ILE A 25 15.80 13.65 -19.42
C ILE A 25 14.38 13.76 -18.90
N VAL A 26 13.98 12.82 -18.06
CA VAL A 26 12.73 12.93 -17.29
C VAL A 26 12.88 14.27 -16.58
N PRO A 27 12.05 15.27 -16.92
CA PRO A 27 12.21 16.59 -16.33
C PRO A 27 12.05 16.42 -14.82
N GLU A 28 13.10 16.81 -14.10
CA GLU A 28 13.13 17.04 -12.65
C GLU A 28 12.29 18.28 -12.33
N ASN A 29 11.03 18.28 -12.77
CA ASN A 29 10.05 19.29 -12.47
C ASN A 29 9.08 18.65 -11.47
N ASP A 30 9.53 18.52 -10.22
CA ASP A 30 8.68 18.10 -9.11
C ASP A 30 7.54 19.09 -8.83
N ALA A 31 7.62 20.33 -9.32
CA ALA A 31 6.62 21.36 -9.06
C ALA A 31 5.37 21.31 -9.97
N ASP A 32 5.45 20.81 -11.21
CA ASP A 32 4.34 20.91 -12.18
C ASP A 32 3.42 19.67 -12.19
N ASN A 33 3.96 18.50 -11.84
CA ASN A 33 3.14 17.28 -11.66
C ASN A 33 2.36 17.28 -10.33
N ASP A 34 2.80 18.05 -9.34
CA ASP A 34 2.16 18.13 -8.02
C ASP A 34 0.80 18.87 -8.10
N MET A 35 0.62 19.77 -9.07
CA MET A 35 -0.64 20.52 -9.26
C MET A 35 -1.82 19.69 -9.76
N ARG A 36 -1.61 18.46 -10.25
CA ARG A 36 -2.70 17.56 -10.71
C ARG A 36 -3.13 16.55 -9.67
N CYS A 37 -2.32 16.33 -8.65
CA CYS A 37 -2.58 15.36 -7.61
C CYS A 37 -3.42 16.00 -6.51
N LYS A 38 -4.47 15.30 -6.06
CA LYS A 38 -5.21 15.76 -4.89
C LYS A 38 -4.25 15.71 -3.70
N PRO A 39 -4.22 16.75 -2.84
CA PRO A 39 -3.38 16.72 -1.66
C PRO A 39 -3.73 15.48 -0.84
N VAL A 40 -2.72 14.68 -0.53
CA VAL A 40 -2.85 13.52 0.34
C VAL A 40 -3.33 14.03 1.70
N ARG A 41 -4.45 13.48 2.18
CA ARG A 41 -4.98 13.85 3.49
C ARG A 41 -4.13 13.18 4.56
N ASP A 42 -3.51 13.97 5.42
CA ASP A 42 -2.72 13.51 6.58
C ASP A 42 -3.61 12.99 7.74
N GLU A 43 -4.78 12.45 7.43
CA GLU A 43 -5.68 11.89 8.43
C GLU A 43 -5.17 10.52 8.89
N VAL A 44 -5.19 10.27 10.21
CA VAL A 44 -4.76 8.97 10.77
C VAL A 44 -5.63 7.81 10.24
N THR A 45 -6.88 8.09 9.94
CA THR A 45 -7.89 7.15 9.42
C THR A 45 -7.90 7.09 7.90
N ILE A 46 -8.31 5.95 7.35
CA ILE A 46 -8.55 5.77 5.91
C ILE A 46 -9.97 6.17 5.53
N THR A 47 -10.14 6.80 4.37
CA THR A 47 -11.44 7.21 3.84
C THR A 47 -11.95 6.24 2.75
N GLU A 48 -13.25 6.23 2.49
CA GLU A 48 -13.85 5.36 1.47
C GLU A 48 -13.26 5.57 0.07
N SER A 49 -13.01 6.84 -0.30
CA SER A 49 -12.41 7.20 -1.60
C SER A 49 -10.98 6.67 -1.72
N GLU A 50 -10.19 6.69 -0.65
CA GLU A 50 -8.83 6.16 -0.66
C GLU A 50 -8.82 4.65 -0.81
N VAL A 51 -9.78 3.95 -0.18
CA VAL A 51 -9.93 2.50 -0.34
C VAL A 51 -10.30 2.15 -1.78
N ASP A 52 -11.25 2.88 -2.39
CA ASP A 52 -11.63 2.64 -3.80
C ASP A 52 -10.45 2.85 -4.77
N ASP A 53 -9.74 3.96 -4.61
CA ASP A 53 -8.58 4.29 -5.45
C ASP A 53 -7.44 3.28 -5.22
N PHE A 54 -7.18 2.90 -3.97
CA PHE A 54 -6.18 1.90 -3.61
C PHE A 54 -6.51 0.52 -4.22
N LEU A 55 -7.73 0.01 -4.03
CA LEU A 55 -8.12 -1.32 -4.52
C LEU A 55 -8.03 -1.43 -6.05
N LYS A 56 -8.29 -0.32 -6.77
CA LYS A 56 -8.13 -0.25 -8.22
C LYS A 56 -6.67 -0.36 -8.64
N LEU A 57 -5.79 0.35 -7.93
CA LEU A 57 -4.37 0.45 -8.28
C LEU A 57 -3.53 -0.73 -7.78
N TRP A 58 -3.94 -1.37 -6.68
CA TRP A 58 -3.20 -2.48 -6.07
C TRP A 58 -2.98 -3.64 -7.04
N LYS A 59 -3.99 -3.99 -7.83
CA LYS A 59 -3.86 -5.07 -8.83
C LYS A 59 -2.77 -4.77 -9.85
N GLU A 60 -2.72 -3.53 -10.34
CA GLU A 60 -1.67 -3.09 -11.25
C GLU A 60 -0.30 -3.08 -10.55
N TYR A 61 -0.27 -2.65 -9.29
CA TYR A 61 0.95 -2.62 -8.49
C TYR A 61 1.60 -4.00 -8.36
N VAL A 62 0.81 -5.02 -8.02
CA VAL A 62 1.25 -6.42 -7.89
C VAL A 62 1.55 -7.06 -9.25
N LEU A 63 0.76 -6.79 -10.29
CA LEU A 63 1.01 -7.31 -11.64
C LEU A 63 2.35 -6.84 -12.22
N ASN A 64 2.81 -5.65 -11.84
CA ASN A 64 4.12 -5.12 -12.23
C ASN A 64 5.26 -5.56 -11.29
N GLU A 65 4.96 -6.46 -10.35
CA GLU A 65 5.88 -7.01 -9.34
C GLU A 65 6.55 -5.91 -8.50
N TYR A 66 5.89 -4.78 -8.31
CA TYR A 66 6.46 -3.68 -7.51
C TYR A 66 6.55 -4.03 -6.03
N ASP A 67 5.59 -4.81 -5.53
CA ASP A 67 5.59 -5.41 -4.19
C ASP A 67 6.86 -6.24 -3.95
N THR A 68 7.31 -7.04 -4.94
CA THR A 68 8.53 -7.85 -4.81
C THR A 68 9.82 -7.04 -4.91
N LYS A 69 9.78 -5.87 -5.57
CA LYS A 69 10.93 -4.97 -5.76
C LYS A 69 11.18 -4.09 -4.55
N VAL A 70 10.16 -3.91 -3.72
CA VAL A 70 10.24 -3.17 -2.46
C VAL A 70 10.55 -4.20 -1.37
N SER A 71 11.77 -4.17 -0.85
CA SER A 71 12.18 -5.06 0.24
C SER A 71 11.29 -4.83 1.48
N ASP A 72 10.81 -5.91 2.10
CA ASP A 72 10.10 -5.93 3.40
C ASP A 72 10.83 -5.15 4.51
N LYS A 73 12.11 -4.81 4.30
CA LYS A 73 12.97 -4.08 5.24
C LYS A 73 12.82 -2.56 5.19
N ILE A 74 12.04 -2.00 4.26
CA ILE A 74 11.82 -0.56 4.27
C ILE A 74 10.76 -0.27 5.33
N SER A 75 11.22 0.18 6.49
CA SER A 75 10.34 0.62 7.57
C SER A 75 9.44 1.74 7.06
N LEU A 76 8.13 1.49 7.03
CA LEU A 76 7.11 2.47 6.66
C LEU A 76 7.10 3.71 7.57
N MET A 77 7.76 3.61 8.72
CA MET A 77 7.87 4.66 9.73
C MET A 77 9.14 5.50 9.60
N ASP A 78 10.11 5.09 8.77
CA ASP A 78 11.31 5.89 8.56
C ASP A 78 11.08 6.90 7.43
N GLY A 79 11.46 8.16 7.65
CA GLY A 79 11.30 9.24 6.67
C GLY A 79 12.06 8.99 5.35
N THR A 80 12.86 7.93 5.31
CA THR A 80 13.66 7.46 4.18
C THR A 80 12.91 6.49 3.25
N LEU A 81 11.64 6.15 3.54
CA LEU A 81 10.82 5.25 2.70
C LEU A 81 10.82 5.72 1.24
N GLU A 82 10.54 7.00 0.99
CA GLU A 82 10.48 7.54 -0.36
C GLU A 82 11.85 7.55 -1.03
N GLU A 83 12.94 7.77 -0.29
CA GLU A 83 14.29 7.81 -0.83
C GLU A 83 14.80 6.43 -1.27
N ASN A 84 14.43 5.39 -0.54
CA ASN A 84 14.93 4.02 -0.75
C ASN A 84 14.15 3.21 -1.80
N LEU A 85 13.06 3.75 -2.35
CA LEU A 85 12.28 3.06 -3.37
C LEU A 85 13.02 2.96 -4.72
N PRO A 86 12.89 1.83 -5.44
CA PRO A 86 13.35 1.73 -6.82
C PRO A 86 12.73 2.82 -7.71
N ILE A 87 13.50 3.33 -8.67
CA ILE A 87 13.08 4.43 -9.56
C ILE A 87 11.77 4.10 -10.28
N SER A 88 11.58 2.85 -10.72
CA SER A 88 10.34 2.42 -11.38
C SER A 88 9.12 2.56 -10.46
N VAL A 89 9.28 2.27 -9.17
CA VAL A 89 8.21 2.36 -8.17
C VAL A 89 7.91 3.82 -7.83
N LYS A 90 8.95 4.65 -7.69
CA LYS A 90 8.79 6.11 -7.52
C LYS A 90 8.01 6.75 -8.66
N LEU A 91 8.37 6.40 -9.90
CA LEU A 91 7.68 6.90 -11.09
C LEU A 91 6.22 6.44 -11.13
N TRP A 92 5.94 5.20 -10.73
CA TRP A 92 4.57 4.70 -10.65
C TRP A 92 3.73 5.46 -9.61
N PHE A 93 4.28 5.71 -8.42
CA PHE A 93 3.62 6.52 -7.38
C PHE A 93 3.30 7.93 -7.88
N LYS A 94 4.29 8.59 -8.52
CA LYS A 94 4.12 9.93 -9.12
C LYS A 94 3.06 9.94 -10.23
N ALA A 95 3.04 8.91 -11.08
CA ALA A 95 2.06 8.79 -12.16
C ALA A 95 0.62 8.59 -11.66
N ASN A 96 0.46 7.92 -10.52
CA ASN A 96 -0.84 7.62 -9.93
C ASN A 96 -1.28 8.62 -8.86
N CYS A 97 -0.52 9.69 -8.62
CA CYS A 97 -0.82 10.70 -7.60
C CYS A 97 -0.92 10.13 -6.18
N TRP A 98 -0.07 9.17 -5.85
CA TRP A 98 0.03 8.59 -4.51
C TRP A 98 1.41 8.85 -3.92
N THR A 99 1.46 9.23 -2.64
CA THR A 99 2.71 9.12 -1.86
C THR A 99 2.88 7.69 -1.40
N ALA A 100 4.11 7.18 -1.43
CA ALA A 100 4.38 5.82 -0.99
C ALA A 100 3.94 5.62 0.46
N LYS A 101 4.24 6.61 1.32
CA LYS A 101 3.83 6.60 2.73
C LYS A 101 2.33 6.41 2.91
N ARG A 102 1.49 7.15 2.16
CA ARG A 102 0.04 7.01 2.29
C ARG A 102 -0.47 5.71 1.70
N PHE A 103 0.07 5.28 0.57
CA PHE A 103 -0.34 4.05 -0.08
C PHE A 103 -0.13 2.84 0.82
N TYR A 104 1.06 2.71 1.41
CA TYR A 104 1.35 1.64 2.36
C TYR A 104 0.61 1.80 3.70
N HIS A 105 0.37 3.02 4.17
CA HIS A 105 -0.50 3.24 5.33
C HIS A 105 -1.91 2.69 5.08
N VAL A 106 -2.50 2.95 3.92
CA VAL A 106 -3.81 2.42 3.56
C VAL A 106 -3.80 0.89 3.52
N GLU A 107 -2.77 0.29 2.92
CA GLU A 107 -2.57 -1.16 2.93
C GLU A 107 -2.54 -1.74 4.35
N ASP A 108 -1.70 -1.19 5.22
CA ASP A 108 -1.54 -1.65 6.61
C ASP A 108 -2.85 -1.54 7.39
N ARG A 109 -3.57 -0.42 7.24
CA ARG A 109 -4.87 -0.21 7.90
C ARG A 109 -5.92 -1.19 7.39
N LEU A 110 -5.97 -1.46 6.09
CA LEU A 110 -6.89 -2.45 5.52
C LEU A 110 -6.58 -3.87 6.02
N ARG A 111 -5.29 -4.25 6.07
CA ARG A 111 -4.85 -5.56 6.60
C ARG A 111 -5.20 -5.71 8.09
N ALA A 112 -4.92 -4.69 8.90
CA ALA A 112 -5.27 -4.68 10.32
C ALA A 112 -6.79 -4.77 10.54
N ALA A 113 -7.57 -3.97 9.81
CA ALA A 113 -9.03 -4.01 9.89
C ALA A 113 -9.61 -5.37 9.46
N LEU A 114 -9.06 -6.00 8.40
CA LEU A 114 -9.43 -7.37 8.01
C LEU A 114 -9.11 -8.40 9.09
N ARG A 115 -7.90 -8.35 9.68
CA ARG A 115 -7.51 -9.24 10.78
C ARG A 115 -8.42 -9.08 11.98
N THR A 116 -8.70 -7.84 12.39
CA THR A 116 -9.62 -7.53 13.48
C THR A 116 -11.04 -8.06 13.17
N LEU A 117 -11.52 -7.93 11.93
CA LEU A 117 -12.83 -8.45 11.51
C LEU A 117 -12.90 -9.98 11.59
N TYR A 118 -11.89 -10.69 11.06
CA TYR A 118 -11.81 -12.14 11.15
C TYR A 118 -11.73 -12.62 12.59
N LEU A 119 -10.94 -11.95 13.43
CA LEU A 119 -10.82 -12.23 14.84
C LEU A 119 -12.17 -12.07 15.56
N LYS A 120 -12.89 -10.96 15.33
CA LYS A 120 -14.23 -10.73 15.90
C LYS A 120 -15.21 -11.85 15.51
N ARG A 121 -15.21 -12.30 14.25
CA ARG A 121 -16.11 -13.37 13.77
C ARG A 121 -15.77 -14.74 14.30
N HIS A 122 -14.49 -15.11 14.28
CA HIS A 122 -14.02 -16.38 14.82
C HIS A 122 -14.45 -16.54 16.29
N THR A 123 -14.45 -15.44 17.02
CA THR A 123 -14.79 -15.41 18.44
C THR A 123 -16.28 -15.45 18.68
N ALA A 124 -17.07 -14.73 17.89
CA ALA A 124 -18.52 -14.89 17.93
C ALA A 124 -18.90 -16.37 17.69
N SER A 125 -18.27 -17.02 16.69
CA SER A 125 -18.48 -18.43 16.40
C SER A 125 -18.07 -19.35 17.56
N ILE A 126 -16.90 -19.15 18.15
CA ILE A 126 -16.46 -19.92 19.33
C ILE A 126 -17.41 -19.71 20.50
N LEU A 127 -17.83 -18.48 20.77
CA LEU A 127 -18.77 -18.17 21.85
C LEU A 127 -20.11 -18.88 21.65
N ASP A 128 -20.63 -18.92 20.42
CA ASP A 128 -21.88 -19.59 20.12
C ASP A 128 -21.78 -21.11 20.30
N ILE A 129 -20.72 -21.73 19.77
CA ILE A 129 -20.45 -23.18 19.95
C ILE A 129 -20.32 -23.53 21.43
N LEU A 130 -19.63 -22.69 22.20
CA LEU A 130 -19.40 -22.96 23.61
C LEU A 130 -20.65 -22.69 24.46
N LYS A 131 -21.48 -21.69 24.13
CA LYS A 131 -22.79 -21.49 24.77
C LYS A 131 -23.70 -22.69 24.58
N GLU A 132 -23.74 -23.22 23.35
CA GLU A 132 -24.52 -24.41 23.00
C GLU A 132 -24.03 -25.66 23.76
N ARG A 133 -22.72 -25.82 23.92
CA ARG A 133 -22.14 -26.98 24.64
C ARG A 133 -22.22 -26.90 26.16
N THR A 134 -22.29 -25.70 26.75
CA THR A 134 -22.21 -25.52 28.22
C THR A 134 -23.54 -25.17 28.88
N ASN A 135 -24.66 -25.14 28.13
CA ASN A 135 -25.95 -24.63 28.60
C ASN A 135 -25.85 -23.26 29.32
N GLY A 136 -24.89 -22.42 28.90
CA GLY A 136 -24.65 -21.10 29.49
C GLY A 136 -23.86 -21.05 30.81
N THR A 137 -23.18 -22.14 31.22
CA THR A 137 -22.63 -22.25 32.59
C THR A 137 -21.19 -21.69 32.76
N ASN A 138 -20.39 -21.54 31.69
CA ASN A 138 -18.97 -21.14 31.79
C ASN A 138 -18.68 -19.67 31.42
N SER A 139 -19.23 -18.71 32.18
CA SER A 139 -19.12 -17.26 31.89
C SER A 139 -17.71 -16.65 31.94
N VAL A 140 -16.77 -17.27 32.67
CA VAL A 140 -15.45 -16.68 32.98
C VAL A 140 -14.46 -16.81 31.80
N GLU A 141 -14.39 -17.98 31.16
CA GLU A 141 -13.55 -18.19 29.98
C GLU A 141 -14.03 -17.33 28.80
N TYR A 142 -15.35 -17.12 28.66
CA TYR A 142 -15.94 -16.23 27.67
C TYR A 142 -15.53 -14.79 27.86
N LYS A 143 -15.56 -14.31 29.10
CA LYS A 143 -15.19 -12.94 29.42
C LYS A 143 -13.70 -12.70 29.15
N ASN A 144 -12.85 -13.64 29.54
CA ASN A 144 -11.41 -13.56 29.29
C ASN A 144 -11.08 -13.55 27.79
N MET A 145 -11.76 -14.37 26.98
CA MET A 145 -11.51 -14.41 25.54
C MET A 145 -12.03 -13.17 24.81
N ALA A 146 -13.19 -12.64 25.21
CA ALA A 146 -13.71 -11.37 24.70
C ALA A 146 -12.81 -10.18 25.10
N ASP A 147 -12.35 -10.15 26.35
CA ASP A 147 -11.46 -9.10 26.87
C ASP A 147 -10.08 -9.13 26.19
N MET A 148 -9.53 -10.31 25.93
CA MET A 148 -8.27 -10.45 25.19
C MET A 148 -8.38 -9.90 23.77
N GLN A 149 -9.56 -9.97 23.16
CA GLN A 149 -9.75 -9.49 21.79
C GLN A 149 -10.13 -8.03 21.71
N ASN A 150 -10.88 -7.52 22.68
CA ASN A 150 -11.01 -6.08 22.86
C ASN A 150 -9.62 -5.44 23.05
N LYS A 151 -8.70 -6.12 23.77
CA LYS A 151 -7.31 -5.68 23.85
C LYS A 151 -6.58 -5.74 22.51
N ILE A 152 -6.70 -6.81 21.73
CA ILE A 152 -6.07 -6.91 20.40
C ILE A 152 -6.60 -5.83 19.44
N ALA A 153 -7.91 -5.62 19.40
CA ALA A 153 -8.53 -4.56 18.59
C ALA A 153 -8.09 -3.16 19.05
N ASN A 154 -7.91 -2.95 20.37
CA ASN A 154 -7.35 -1.70 20.90
C ASN A 154 -5.87 -1.51 20.54
N ILE A 155 -5.07 -2.59 20.46
CA ILE A 155 -3.65 -2.50 20.08
C ILE A 155 -3.51 -2.01 18.63
N GLU A 156 -4.38 -2.44 17.73
CA GLU A 156 -4.37 -2.00 16.33
C GLU A 156 -5.02 -0.61 16.11
N ASN A 157 -5.63 -0.01 17.14
CA ASN A 157 -6.33 1.28 17.09
C ASN A 157 -7.27 1.41 15.87
N ILE A 158 -7.96 0.33 15.48
CA ILE A 158 -8.89 0.33 14.35
C ILE A 158 -10.20 0.96 14.79
N THR A 159 -10.64 2.00 14.09
CA THR A 159 -11.91 2.65 14.39
C THR A 159 -13.08 1.80 13.90
N GLU A 160 -14.24 1.94 14.54
CA GLU A 160 -15.46 1.23 14.11
C GLU A 160 -15.90 1.61 12.68
N ASP A 161 -15.57 2.83 12.22
CA ASP A 161 -15.89 3.25 10.87
C ASP A 161 -14.97 2.60 9.82
N GLU A 162 -13.67 2.44 10.11
CA GLU A 162 -12.77 1.64 9.27
C GLU A 162 -13.21 0.17 9.22
N LEU A 163 -13.66 -0.37 10.35
CA LEU A 163 -14.17 -1.73 10.40
C LEU A 163 -15.42 -1.91 9.55
N LYS A 164 -16.36 -0.95 9.56
CA LYS A 164 -17.54 -0.96 8.69
C LYS A 164 -17.16 -0.87 7.22
N LEU A 165 -16.22 0.01 6.86
CA LEU A 165 -15.72 0.15 5.49
C LEU A 165 -15.18 -1.18 4.98
N VAL A 166 -14.33 -1.85 5.78
CA VAL A 166 -13.79 -3.16 5.42
C VAL A 166 -14.87 -4.24 5.40
N GLN A 167 -15.80 -4.24 6.35
CA GLN A 167 -16.90 -5.21 6.39
C GLN A 167 -17.79 -5.16 5.15
N MET A 168 -18.09 -3.96 4.63
CA MET A 168 -18.91 -3.81 3.43
C MET A 168 -18.22 -4.32 2.15
N ARG A 169 -16.89 -4.35 2.14
CA ARG A 169 -16.07 -4.66 0.95
C ARG A 169 -15.14 -5.85 1.18
N GLU A 170 -15.41 -6.64 2.20
CA GLU A 170 -14.50 -7.67 2.72
C GLU A 170 -14.02 -8.61 1.62
N LYS A 171 -14.93 -9.11 0.78
CA LYS A 171 -14.56 -10.00 -0.33
C LYS A 171 -13.57 -9.35 -1.29
N GLN A 172 -13.84 -8.10 -1.69
CA GLN A 172 -12.98 -7.38 -2.62
C GLN A 172 -11.60 -7.10 -2.01
N ILE A 173 -11.56 -6.69 -0.75
CA ILE A 173 -10.31 -6.38 -0.05
C ILE A 173 -9.53 -7.69 0.19
N SER A 174 -10.20 -8.76 0.61
CA SER A 174 -9.57 -10.07 0.84
C SER A 174 -9.06 -10.71 -0.45
N ASP A 175 -9.74 -10.55 -1.58
CA ASP A 175 -9.27 -11.07 -2.88
C ASP A 175 -8.05 -10.29 -3.41
N VAL A 176 -7.87 -9.05 -2.94
CA VAL A 176 -6.82 -8.13 -3.39
C VAL A 176 -5.59 -8.21 -2.48
N LEU A 177 -5.77 -8.43 -1.18
CA LEU A 177 -4.71 -8.42 -0.16
C LEU A 177 -4.28 -9.80 0.36
N ASN A 178 -4.89 -10.91 -0.12
CA ASN A 178 -4.43 -12.28 0.13
C ASN A 178 -3.50 -12.76 -0.98
#